data_AF-A0A381V5E2-F1
#
_entry.id   AF-A0A381V5E2-F1
#
_cell.length_a   1.000
_cell.length_b   1.000
_cell.length_c   1.000
_cell.angle_alpha   90.00
_cell.angle_beta   90.00
_cell.angle_gamma   90.00
#
_symmetry.space_group_name_H-M   'P 1'
#
loop_
_entity.id
_entity.type
_entity.pdbx_description
1 polymer ?
#
loop_
_entity_poly.entity_id
_entity_poly.type
_entity_poly.pdbx_seq_one_letter_code
_entity_poly.pdbx_strand_id
1 'polypeptide(L)'
;MPHHHSLFIIAISISLLNGNNTGRPTKVYTPDPYTMNQTARIGDNPFPTNPMSDRARGYLLQGKAQTAIINYGNFIDIEVNPNGAWGEYAYLYEVTFLAGVPGHSYSSNYTWTIIETITDDEGFPIYSIWESQNAYEAWYEDGDTNFVGILFDAEDDYGLWEPDSISRKELIDQITGDYQWAMDDEAKKIIISTTGDLDPNKSTSRIGFIYPWALRPNLISREDQFDYYDYGKDQEEWTADDKYFYFGANTAESCLTYYNPSYNTDWQATTMARTNSHNTDVSAGDIFGNTYVTDPADTYPLLAHSGYGSTWPKKMNDMTGEIEPFWPGWWAQDYNINLPGCSQSRKDPDCWEDVPGRFISDMDVYLEFDDRWAHRGNQVNTNNEYEQTGYPMGIRVMSEAHSYGVSYAEDILFVTVKVRNESGDWCAEDEYGIPVRDKNGNQICGEGMIMPDGTKLNRGKGFDYAGVSLGFWNDGVILTSDKHGNSSYWSSADDYMKYYWEIFEVNNERMLISMAMIGDYDGYSGIAGYAMNPDTPSPGNEFGLVATQLLDSPKATVPVDLDRDGVIDIF
;
A
#
# COMPACT_ATOMS: atom_id res chain seq x y z
N MET A 1 -75.27 28.24 -52.31
CA MET A 1 -73.94 28.82 -52.62
C MET A 1 -73.24 29.07 -51.29
N PRO A 2 -71.94 28.79 -51.19
CA PRO A 2 -71.33 28.13 -50.05
C PRO A 2 -71.42 28.96 -48.76
N HIS A 3 -71.93 28.30 -47.72
CA HIS A 3 -71.84 28.70 -46.32
C HIS A 3 -70.51 28.18 -45.75
N HIS A 4 -69.83 28.98 -44.93
CA HIS A 4 -69.65 28.60 -43.53
C HIS A 4 -69.19 29.77 -42.66
N HIS A 5 -69.99 29.98 -41.63
CA HIS A 5 -69.77 30.86 -40.50
C HIS A 5 -68.71 30.30 -39.55
N SER A 6 -67.95 31.22 -38.97
CA SER A 6 -67.12 31.05 -37.78
C SER A 6 -67.94 30.55 -36.59
N LEU A 7 -67.41 29.55 -35.88
CA LEU A 7 -67.79 29.24 -34.50
C LEU A 7 -66.56 29.34 -33.61
N PHE A 8 -66.63 30.28 -32.66
CA PHE A 8 -65.78 30.38 -31.48
C PHE A 8 -66.21 29.30 -30.48
N ILE A 9 -65.26 28.52 -29.95
CA ILE A 9 -65.47 27.71 -28.75
C ILE A 9 -64.43 28.12 -27.70
N ILE A 10 -64.95 28.59 -26.57
CA ILE A 10 -64.26 28.92 -25.33
C ILE A 10 -64.05 27.60 -24.57
N ALA A 11 -62.81 27.32 -24.16
CA ALA A 11 -62.51 26.23 -23.23
C ALA A 11 -62.05 26.80 -21.89
N ILE A 12 -62.87 26.56 -20.88
CA ILE A 12 -62.70 26.94 -19.48
C ILE A 12 -61.66 26.01 -18.84
N SER A 13 -60.64 26.62 -18.22
CA SER A 13 -59.59 25.93 -17.47
C SER A 13 -60.14 25.43 -16.13
N ILE A 14 -60.16 24.10 -15.95
CA ILE A 14 -60.41 23.46 -14.66
C ILE A 14 -59.07 23.29 -13.96
N SER A 15 -58.86 24.03 -12.88
CA SER A 15 -57.75 23.87 -11.94
C SER A 15 -58.07 22.73 -10.97
N LEU A 16 -57.40 21.59 -11.15
CA LEU A 16 -57.27 20.55 -10.12
C LEU A 16 -55.95 20.75 -9.39
N LEU A 17 -56.05 21.02 -8.09
CA LEU A 17 -54.96 20.98 -7.13
C LEU A 17 -54.45 19.54 -7.03
N ASN A 18 -53.19 19.32 -7.42
CA ASN A 18 -52.41 18.14 -7.02
C ASN A 18 -51.36 18.57 -6.01
N GLY A 19 -51.29 17.84 -4.90
CA GLY A 19 -50.46 18.11 -3.75
C GLY A 19 -48.97 18.08 -4.03
N ASN A 20 -48.25 18.89 -3.25
CA ASN A 20 -46.80 18.91 -3.15
C ASN A 20 -46.28 17.55 -2.69
N ASN A 21 -45.74 16.75 -3.61
CA ASN A 21 -44.63 15.85 -3.35
C ASN A 21 -43.46 16.34 -4.21
N THR A 22 -42.65 17.26 -3.67
CA THR A 22 -41.37 17.62 -4.27
C THR A 22 -40.36 16.50 -4.02
N GLY A 23 -40.52 15.38 -4.73
CA GLY A 23 -39.42 14.47 -4.99
C GLY A 23 -38.40 15.18 -5.89
N ARG A 24 -37.10 14.96 -5.66
CA ARG A 24 -36.03 15.42 -6.56
C ARG A 24 -36.39 15.02 -8.01
N PRO A 25 -36.17 15.89 -9.01
CA PRO A 25 -36.26 15.47 -10.41
C PRO A 25 -35.36 14.26 -10.63
N THR A 26 -35.89 13.22 -11.28
CA THR A 26 -35.08 12.12 -11.79
C THR A 26 -33.96 12.71 -12.66
N LYS A 27 -32.70 12.38 -12.35
CA LYS A 27 -31.55 12.76 -13.18
C LYS A 27 -31.83 12.24 -14.59
N VAL A 28 -32.07 13.16 -15.53
CA VAL A 28 -32.03 12.82 -16.96
C VAL A 28 -30.57 12.57 -17.27
N TYR A 29 -30.20 11.29 -17.37
CA TYR A 29 -28.89 10.90 -17.88
C TYR A 29 -28.78 11.43 -19.30
N THR A 30 -27.96 12.45 -19.48
CA THR A 30 -27.56 12.92 -20.80
C THR A 30 -26.24 12.19 -21.06
N PRO A 31 -26.18 11.19 -21.96
CA PRO A 31 -24.93 10.50 -22.26
C PRO A 31 -23.91 11.55 -22.71
N ASP A 32 -22.74 11.56 -22.08
CA ASP A 32 -21.64 12.43 -22.49
C ASP A 32 -21.19 12.02 -23.90
N PRO A 33 -21.24 12.92 -24.91
CA PRO A 33 -20.74 12.61 -26.24
C PRO A 33 -19.21 12.43 -26.32
N TYR A 34 -18.50 12.63 -25.20
CA TYR A 34 -17.06 12.42 -25.05
C TYR A 34 -16.66 11.21 -24.20
N THR A 35 -17.59 10.30 -23.86
CA THR A 35 -17.16 8.96 -23.43
C THR A 35 -16.37 8.34 -24.57
N MET A 36 -15.04 8.37 -24.47
CA MET A 36 -14.26 7.34 -25.12
C MET A 36 -14.75 6.04 -24.50
N ASN A 37 -15.39 5.19 -25.30
CA ASN A 37 -15.36 3.75 -25.03
C ASN A 37 -13.89 3.34 -25.20
N GLN A 38 -13.04 3.73 -24.26
CA GLN A 38 -11.78 3.05 -24.08
C GLN A 38 -12.20 1.63 -23.77
N THR A 39 -11.82 0.72 -24.67
CA THR A 39 -11.82 -0.67 -24.31
C THR A 39 -10.89 -0.82 -23.10
N ALA A 40 -11.07 -1.88 -22.34
CA ALA A 40 -10.15 -2.24 -21.28
C ALA A 40 -9.20 -3.24 -21.95
N ARG A 41 -8.20 -2.78 -22.71
CA ARG A 41 -7.24 -3.62 -23.44
C ARG A 41 -5.82 -3.09 -23.31
N ILE A 42 -4.87 -3.99 -23.59
CA ILE A 42 -3.45 -3.67 -23.68
C ILE A 42 -3.23 -2.47 -24.61
N GLY A 43 -2.56 -1.45 -24.07
CA GLY A 43 -2.23 -0.23 -24.80
C GLY A 43 -3.35 0.80 -24.96
N ASP A 44 -4.51 0.61 -24.31
CA ASP A 44 -5.56 1.64 -24.31
C ASP A 44 -5.15 2.92 -23.57
N ASN A 45 -4.17 2.82 -22.68
CA ASN A 45 -3.46 3.95 -22.08
C ASN A 45 -2.00 4.00 -22.53
N PRO A 46 -1.36 5.18 -22.56
CA PRO A 46 0.07 5.30 -22.80
C PRO A 46 0.87 4.48 -21.80
N PHE A 47 1.79 3.66 -22.29
CA PHE A 47 2.63 2.83 -21.42
C PHE A 47 3.45 3.69 -20.46
N PRO A 48 3.54 3.29 -19.18
CA PRO A 48 4.41 3.94 -18.20
C PRO A 48 5.88 3.99 -18.67
N THR A 49 6.63 5.00 -18.23
CA THR A 49 8.07 5.10 -18.54
C THR A 49 8.86 4.03 -17.78
N ASN A 50 10.04 3.67 -18.29
CA ASN A 50 10.93 2.76 -17.57
C ASN A 50 11.26 3.36 -16.18
N PRO A 51 10.93 2.67 -15.07
CA PRO A 51 11.09 3.21 -13.72
C PRO A 51 12.55 3.51 -13.39
N MET A 52 13.50 2.83 -14.04
CA MET A 52 14.93 3.07 -13.84
C MET A 52 15.36 4.48 -14.26
N SER A 53 14.63 5.10 -15.21
CA SER A 53 14.87 6.48 -15.62
C SER A 53 14.24 7.52 -14.69
N ASP A 54 13.48 7.07 -13.70
CA ASP A 54 12.79 7.88 -12.71
C ASP A 54 13.38 7.71 -11.30
N ARG A 55 14.39 6.83 -11.14
CA ARG A 55 15.11 6.65 -9.87
C ARG A 55 16.02 7.84 -9.57
N ALA A 56 16.00 8.26 -8.31
CA ALA A 56 16.84 9.29 -7.74
C ALA A 56 17.10 8.99 -6.26
N ARG A 57 18.15 9.60 -5.72
CA ARG A 57 18.47 9.50 -4.29
C ARG A 57 18.52 10.88 -3.65
N GLY A 58 18.42 10.94 -2.33
CA GLY A 58 18.59 12.17 -1.57
C GLY A 58 19.42 11.94 -0.33
N TYR A 59 19.80 13.03 0.33
CA TYR A 59 20.73 13.03 1.46
C TYR A 59 20.21 13.87 2.62
N LEU A 60 20.12 13.21 3.77
CA LEU A 60 19.74 13.78 5.05
C LEU A 60 20.99 13.87 5.89
N LEU A 61 21.67 15.02 5.84
CA LEU A 61 23.00 15.20 6.43
C LEU A 61 23.00 16.20 7.60
N GLN A 62 21.83 16.66 8.04
CA GLN A 62 21.74 17.56 9.19
C GLN A 62 21.78 16.77 10.49
N GLY A 63 22.53 17.26 11.48
CA GLY A 63 22.70 16.57 12.75
C GLY A 63 23.73 15.44 12.70
N LYS A 64 23.62 14.52 13.66
CA LYS A 64 24.49 13.34 13.80
C LYS A 64 23.93 12.10 13.12
N ALA A 65 22.61 11.95 13.13
CA ALA A 65 21.93 10.89 12.39
C ALA A 65 21.82 11.29 10.91
N GLN A 66 22.44 10.53 10.03
CA GLN A 66 22.59 10.86 8.62
C GLN A 66 22.27 9.66 7.74
N THR A 67 21.50 9.85 6.68
CA THR A 67 21.22 8.78 5.72
C THR A 67 21.06 9.29 4.30
N ALA A 68 21.35 8.43 3.32
CA ALA A 68 20.81 8.53 1.98
C ALA A 68 19.43 7.86 1.93
N ILE A 69 18.58 8.36 1.04
CA ILE A 69 17.22 7.85 0.83
C ILE A 69 16.95 7.71 -0.66
N ILE A 70 16.13 6.74 -1.06
CA ILE A 70 15.87 6.39 -2.46
C ILE A 70 14.38 6.29 -2.75
N ASN A 71 13.96 6.74 -3.93
CA ASN A 71 12.54 6.77 -4.32
C ASN A 71 12.03 5.45 -4.88
N TYR A 72 12.45 4.32 -4.33
CA TYR A 72 11.99 3.00 -4.73
C TYR A 72 11.86 2.05 -3.54
N GLY A 73 11.41 2.59 -2.39
CA GLY A 73 10.94 1.81 -1.24
C GLY A 73 11.89 1.73 -0.05
N ASN A 74 13.17 2.06 -0.20
CA ASN A 74 14.15 2.01 0.88
C ASN A 74 14.43 3.41 1.46
N PHE A 75 14.37 3.49 2.78
CA PHE A 75 14.71 4.67 3.58
C PHE A 75 16.16 4.65 4.04
N ILE A 76 16.71 3.44 4.13
CA ILE A 76 18.12 3.14 4.38
C ILE A 76 18.44 1.93 3.49
N ASP A 77 19.52 2.01 2.73
CA ASP A 77 19.98 0.98 1.79
C ASP A 77 21.49 0.83 1.95
N ILE A 78 21.97 -0.40 2.12
CA ILE A 78 23.39 -0.70 2.32
C ILE A 78 24.28 -0.25 1.15
N GLU A 79 23.74 -0.27 -0.08
CA GLU A 79 24.50 0.09 -1.28
C GLU A 79 24.63 1.62 -1.44
N VAL A 80 23.93 2.41 -0.62
CA VAL A 80 23.89 3.88 -0.73
C VAL A 80 24.32 4.54 0.59
N ASN A 81 25.56 5.03 0.61
CA ASN A 81 26.10 5.74 1.76
C ASN A 81 25.62 7.21 1.84
N PRO A 82 25.44 7.75 3.06
CA PRO A 82 25.50 7.05 4.35
C PRO A 82 24.25 6.19 4.56
N ASN A 83 24.39 4.99 5.09
CA ASN A 83 23.28 4.06 5.33
C ASN A 83 22.91 4.05 6.83
N GLY A 84 22.07 5.00 7.26
CA GLY A 84 21.67 5.08 8.67
C GLY A 84 22.85 5.33 9.63
N ALA A 85 23.70 6.29 9.29
CA ALA A 85 24.88 6.64 10.08
C ALA A 85 24.52 7.47 11.31
N TRP A 86 25.23 7.23 12.41
CA TRP A 86 25.23 8.10 13.59
C TRP A 86 26.67 8.34 14.06
N GLY A 87 27.11 9.59 13.94
CA GLY A 87 28.52 9.93 14.19
C GLY A 87 29.44 9.36 13.11
N GLU A 88 30.32 8.42 13.47
CA GLU A 88 31.33 7.84 12.56
C GLU A 88 30.93 6.48 11.96
N TYR A 89 29.80 5.90 12.37
CA TYR A 89 29.41 4.53 12.02
C TYR A 89 28.01 4.44 11.44
N ALA A 90 27.74 3.36 10.70
CA ALA A 90 26.44 3.00 10.13
C ALA A 90 25.80 1.87 10.95
N TYR A 91 24.52 2.04 11.29
CA TYR A 91 23.86 1.18 12.30
C TYR A 91 22.69 0.37 11.76
N LEU A 92 22.17 0.74 10.60
CA LEU A 92 21.02 0.10 10.01
C LEU A 92 21.48 -0.43 8.66
N TYR A 93 21.44 -1.75 8.51
CA TYR A 93 21.76 -2.39 7.25
C TYR A 93 20.80 -1.92 6.16
N GLU A 94 19.50 -2.02 6.44
CA GLU A 94 18.46 -1.64 5.50
C GLU A 94 17.10 -1.46 6.19
N VAL A 95 16.36 -0.46 5.73
CA VAL A 95 15.01 -0.14 6.20
C VAL A 95 14.12 0.13 5.00
N THR A 96 13.11 -0.71 4.79
CA THR A 96 12.22 -0.62 3.62
C THR A 96 10.77 -0.60 4.03
N PHE A 97 9.93 0.08 3.26
CA PHE A 97 8.49 0.10 3.51
C PHE A 97 7.83 -1.17 2.97
N LEU A 98 6.90 -1.72 3.74
CA LEU A 98 6.10 -2.89 3.39
C LEU A 98 4.63 -2.54 3.32
N ALA A 99 3.96 -3.03 2.29
CA ALA A 99 2.51 -3.11 2.24
C ALA A 99 2.09 -4.52 1.85
N GLY A 100 1.20 -5.14 2.62
CA GLY A 100 0.71 -6.49 2.37
C GLY A 100 -0.81 -6.58 2.40
N VAL A 101 -1.35 -7.48 1.59
CA VAL A 101 -2.79 -7.79 1.52
C VAL A 101 -3.01 -9.30 1.56
N PRO A 102 -4.03 -9.79 2.30
CA PRO A 102 -4.33 -11.22 2.37
C PRO A 102 -4.95 -11.72 1.06
N GLY A 103 -4.69 -12.98 0.69
CA GLY A 103 -5.31 -13.59 -0.50
C GLY A 103 -6.74 -14.09 -0.29
N HIS A 104 -7.06 -14.47 0.95
CA HIS A 104 -8.37 -15.01 1.33
C HIS A 104 -8.67 -14.78 2.81
N SER A 105 -9.93 -14.94 3.19
CA SER A 105 -10.36 -15.08 4.59
C SER A 105 -10.57 -16.56 4.91
N TYR A 106 -9.96 -17.09 5.98
CA TYR A 106 -10.13 -18.49 6.35
C TYR A 106 -11.56 -18.82 6.73
N SER A 107 -12.04 -19.99 6.30
CA SER A 107 -13.34 -20.55 6.68
C SER A 107 -13.55 -20.61 8.21
N SER A 108 -12.48 -20.79 8.99
CA SER A 108 -12.50 -20.81 10.45
C SER A 108 -12.85 -19.47 11.10
N ASN A 109 -12.88 -18.38 10.34
CA ASN A 109 -13.42 -17.10 10.79
C ASN A 109 -14.95 -17.11 10.86
N TYR A 110 -15.59 -18.15 10.30
CA TYR A 110 -17.03 -18.32 10.28
C TYR A 110 -17.48 -19.55 11.05
N THR A 111 -18.78 -19.61 11.40
CA THR A 111 -19.37 -20.74 12.12
C THR A 111 -20.09 -21.65 11.13
N TRP A 112 -19.73 -22.93 11.16
CA TRP A 112 -20.24 -23.93 10.24
C TRP A 112 -21.02 -25.01 10.96
N THR A 113 -22.16 -25.39 10.39
CA THR A 113 -22.96 -26.52 10.84
C THR A 113 -22.94 -27.61 9.79
N ILE A 114 -22.70 -28.85 10.23
CA ILE A 114 -22.74 -30.01 9.33
C ILE A 114 -24.18 -30.34 8.93
N ILE A 115 -24.41 -30.55 7.64
CA ILE A 115 -25.71 -30.98 7.10
C ILE A 115 -25.73 -32.49 6.92
N GLU A 116 -24.73 -33.01 6.22
CA GLU A 116 -24.65 -34.41 5.84
C GLU A 116 -23.19 -34.85 5.69
N THR A 117 -22.91 -36.12 5.97
CA THR A 117 -21.63 -36.78 5.65
C THR A 117 -21.93 -37.96 4.75
N ILE A 118 -21.31 -37.98 3.58
CA ILE A 118 -21.44 -39.05 2.60
C ILE A 118 -20.33 -40.06 2.86
N THR A 119 -20.69 -41.34 3.02
CA THR A 119 -19.75 -42.42 3.33
C THR A 119 -19.68 -43.45 2.21
N ASP A 120 -18.58 -44.20 2.16
CA ASP A 120 -18.46 -45.38 1.29
C ASP A 120 -19.21 -46.60 1.87
N ASP A 121 -19.15 -47.73 1.15
CA ASP A 121 -19.78 -49.00 1.55
C ASP A 121 -19.22 -49.57 2.87
N GLU A 122 -18.03 -49.13 3.29
CA GLU A 122 -17.36 -49.54 4.54
C GLU A 122 -17.63 -48.55 5.70
N GLY A 123 -18.29 -47.42 5.42
CA GLY A 123 -18.66 -46.39 6.39
C GLY A 123 -17.60 -45.31 6.59
N PHE A 124 -16.57 -45.23 5.75
CA PHE A 124 -15.59 -44.14 5.79
C PHE A 124 -16.16 -42.89 5.12
N PRO A 125 -15.98 -41.69 5.72
CA PRO A 125 -16.45 -40.44 5.14
C PRO A 125 -15.67 -40.13 3.86
N ILE A 126 -16.39 -39.91 2.76
CA ILE A 126 -15.84 -39.49 1.46
C ILE A 126 -15.80 -37.96 1.40
N TYR A 127 -16.93 -37.31 1.71
CA TYR A 127 -17.03 -35.86 1.84
C TYR A 127 -18.17 -35.48 2.77
N SER A 128 -18.10 -34.27 3.33
CA SER A 128 -19.13 -33.71 4.21
C SER A 128 -19.63 -32.37 3.68
N ILE A 129 -20.92 -32.11 3.84
CA ILE A 129 -21.58 -30.86 3.42
C ILE A 129 -21.84 -30.01 4.66
N TRP A 130 -21.44 -28.75 4.59
CA TRP A 130 -21.54 -27.79 5.68
C TRP A 130 -22.25 -26.53 5.21
N GLU A 131 -22.96 -25.87 6.11
CA GLU A 131 -23.56 -24.57 5.87
C GLU A 131 -23.12 -23.52 6.90
N SER A 132 -23.05 -22.27 6.45
CA SER A 132 -22.81 -21.11 7.31
C SER A 132 -23.65 -19.91 6.87
N GLN A 133 -24.40 -19.37 7.82
CA GLN A 133 -25.12 -18.11 7.64
C GLN A 133 -24.18 -16.91 7.77
N ASN A 134 -23.26 -16.92 8.74
CA ASN A 134 -22.39 -15.76 8.95
C ASN A 134 -21.29 -15.65 7.89
N ALA A 135 -20.92 -16.74 7.21
CA ALA A 135 -20.11 -16.66 5.99
C ALA A 135 -20.86 -15.98 4.84
N TYR A 136 -22.18 -16.22 4.71
CA TYR A 136 -23.02 -15.53 3.72
C TYR A 136 -23.13 -14.04 4.02
N GLU A 137 -23.36 -13.69 5.29
CA GLU A 137 -23.40 -12.29 5.73
C GLU A 137 -22.07 -11.58 5.47
N ALA A 138 -20.93 -12.24 5.68
CA ALA A 138 -19.61 -11.68 5.37
C ALA A 138 -19.31 -11.59 3.86
N TRP A 139 -20.02 -12.36 3.02
CA TRP A 139 -19.83 -12.32 1.57
C TRP A 139 -20.28 -10.99 0.95
N TYR A 140 -21.21 -10.28 1.59
CA TYR A 140 -21.78 -9.05 1.06
C TYR A 140 -21.53 -7.86 1.99
N GLU A 141 -21.06 -6.75 1.43
CA GLU A 141 -20.84 -5.50 2.14
C GLU A 141 -21.21 -4.32 1.25
N ASP A 142 -21.96 -3.35 1.79
CA ASP A 142 -22.40 -2.12 1.11
C ASP A 142 -23.02 -2.29 -0.29
N GLY A 143 -23.62 -3.46 -0.55
CA GLY A 143 -24.28 -3.77 -1.83
C GLY A 143 -23.34 -4.33 -2.90
N ASP A 144 -22.10 -4.68 -2.53
CA ASP A 144 -21.14 -5.43 -3.34
C ASP A 144 -20.73 -6.74 -2.62
N THR A 145 -19.82 -7.51 -3.23
CA THR A 145 -19.28 -8.75 -2.66
C THR A 145 -17.84 -8.61 -2.18
N ASN A 146 -17.55 -9.14 -1.00
CA ASN A 146 -16.21 -9.23 -0.44
C ASN A 146 -15.38 -10.40 -1.00
N PHE A 147 -16.02 -11.40 -1.58
CA PHE A 147 -15.36 -12.61 -2.10
C PHE A 147 -15.82 -12.97 -3.51
N VAL A 148 -14.93 -13.64 -4.24
CA VAL A 148 -15.15 -14.06 -5.65
C VAL A 148 -15.12 -15.56 -5.85
N GLY A 149 -14.80 -16.34 -4.81
CA GLY A 149 -14.73 -17.80 -4.88
C GLY A 149 -14.24 -18.43 -3.60
N ILE A 150 -14.09 -19.76 -3.63
CA ILE A 150 -13.61 -20.56 -2.51
C ILE A 150 -12.34 -21.30 -2.94
N LEU A 151 -11.30 -21.19 -2.13
CA LEU A 151 -10.04 -21.89 -2.20
C LEU A 151 -10.09 -23.09 -1.25
N PHE A 152 -9.71 -24.25 -1.74
CA PHE A 152 -9.54 -25.45 -0.91
C PHE A 152 -8.06 -25.82 -0.81
N ASP A 153 -7.69 -26.60 0.21
CA ASP A 153 -6.33 -27.07 0.43
C ASP A 153 -5.24 -25.97 0.34
N ALA A 154 -5.54 -24.80 0.92
CA ALA A 154 -4.62 -23.67 0.95
C ALA A 154 -3.31 -24.00 1.68
N GLU A 155 -2.19 -23.88 0.99
CA GLU A 155 -0.84 -24.16 1.51
C GLU A 155 0.18 -23.32 0.75
N ASP A 156 1.16 -22.76 1.48
CA ASP A 156 2.24 -21.93 0.95
C ASP A 156 1.75 -20.82 -0.02
N ASP A 157 0.68 -20.12 0.36
CA ASP A 157 -0.03 -19.08 -0.42
C ASP A 157 -0.67 -19.55 -1.75
N TYR A 158 -0.66 -20.85 -2.01
CA TYR A 158 -1.39 -21.53 -3.09
C TYR A 158 -2.67 -22.21 -2.58
N GLY A 159 -3.35 -22.93 -3.46
CA GLY A 159 -4.42 -23.86 -3.13
C GLY A 159 -5.15 -24.35 -4.38
N LEU A 160 -6.17 -25.16 -4.18
CA LEU A 160 -7.07 -25.62 -5.23
C LEU A 160 -8.22 -24.62 -5.39
N TRP A 161 -8.16 -23.85 -6.47
CA TRP A 161 -9.29 -23.04 -6.94
C TRP A 161 -9.72 -23.53 -8.32
N GLU A 162 -11.04 -23.64 -8.51
CA GLU A 162 -11.68 -23.99 -9.77
C GLU A 162 -12.78 -22.96 -10.06
N PRO A 163 -12.98 -22.54 -11.32
CA PRO A 163 -13.98 -21.54 -11.68
C PRO A 163 -15.39 -22.02 -11.34
N ASP A 164 -16.31 -21.08 -11.18
CA ASP A 164 -17.71 -21.34 -10.81
C ASP A 164 -18.38 -22.40 -11.73
N SER A 165 -18.02 -22.44 -13.01
CA SER A 165 -18.52 -23.45 -13.95
C SER A 165 -18.19 -24.91 -13.58
N ILE A 166 -17.23 -25.13 -12.68
CA ILE A 166 -16.76 -26.43 -12.22
C ILE A 166 -17.10 -26.62 -10.73
N SER A 167 -16.72 -25.69 -9.86
CA SER A 167 -16.81 -25.83 -8.40
C SER A 167 -18.16 -25.40 -7.83
N ARG A 168 -18.76 -24.33 -8.37
CA ARG A 168 -20.04 -23.81 -7.87
C ARG A 168 -21.21 -24.65 -8.37
N LYS A 169 -22.23 -24.78 -7.53
CA LYS A 169 -23.51 -25.44 -7.80
C LYS A 169 -24.65 -24.48 -7.53
N GLU A 170 -25.73 -24.65 -8.29
CA GLU A 170 -26.94 -23.84 -8.14
C GLU A 170 -27.73 -24.28 -6.90
N LEU A 171 -27.70 -25.58 -6.60
CA LEU A 171 -28.46 -26.19 -5.52
C LEU A 171 -27.58 -27.19 -4.75
N ILE A 172 -27.89 -27.36 -3.46
CA ILE A 172 -27.18 -28.29 -2.58
C ILE A 172 -27.24 -29.75 -3.09
N ASP A 173 -28.33 -30.16 -3.74
CA ASP A 173 -28.50 -31.53 -4.25
C ASP A 173 -27.62 -31.83 -5.49
N GLN A 174 -26.97 -30.81 -6.05
CA GLN A 174 -26.01 -30.94 -7.13
C GLN A 174 -24.56 -31.08 -6.62
N ILE A 175 -24.34 -30.98 -5.31
CA ILE A 175 -23.04 -31.30 -4.70
C ILE A 175 -22.88 -32.82 -4.73
N THR A 176 -21.89 -33.29 -5.47
CA THR A 176 -21.64 -34.72 -5.69
C THR A 176 -20.23 -35.17 -5.29
N GLY A 177 -19.42 -34.25 -4.75
CA GLY A 177 -18.05 -34.52 -4.32
C GLY A 177 -17.54 -33.43 -3.39
N ASP A 178 -16.28 -33.57 -2.97
CA ASP A 178 -15.53 -32.53 -2.27
C ASP A 178 -15.15 -31.36 -3.20
N TYR A 179 -14.68 -30.26 -2.58
CA TYR A 179 -14.24 -29.05 -3.28
C TYR A 179 -15.31 -28.38 -4.14
N GLN A 180 -16.57 -28.51 -3.72
CA GLN A 180 -17.72 -27.86 -4.35
C GLN A 180 -18.40 -26.92 -3.36
N TRP A 181 -19.13 -25.94 -3.89
CA TRP A 181 -19.86 -25.00 -3.05
C TRP A 181 -21.13 -24.51 -3.71
N ALA A 182 -22.06 -24.03 -2.90
CA ALA A 182 -23.31 -23.42 -3.35
C ALA A 182 -23.64 -22.21 -2.47
N MET A 183 -24.49 -21.34 -2.99
CA MET A 183 -24.98 -20.17 -2.28
C MET A 183 -26.50 -20.18 -2.33
N ASP A 184 -27.14 -20.24 -1.17
CA ASP A 184 -28.59 -20.17 -1.02
C ASP A 184 -28.98 -18.77 -0.59
N ASP A 185 -29.40 -17.93 -1.54
CA ASP A 185 -29.81 -16.55 -1.30
C ASP A 185 -31.14 -16.44 -0.54
N GLU A 186 -32.01 -17.44 -0.63
CA GLU A 186 -33.30 -17.45 0.07
C GLU A 186 -33.09 -17.74 1.56
N ALA A 187 -32.26 -18.73 1.88
CA ALA A 187 -31.91 -19.10 3.25
C ALA A 187 -30.76 -18.27 3.81
N LYS A 188 -30.06 -17.48 2.98
CA LYS A 188 -28.86 -16.71 3.30
C LYS A 188 -27.73 -17.57 3.84
N LYS A 189 -27.34 -18.60 3.09
CA LYS A 189 -26.29 -19.55 3.51
C LYS A 189 -25.25 -19.77 2.42
N ILE A 190 -23.99 -19.86 2.83
CA ILE A 190 -22.94 -20.48 2.05
C ILE A 190 -22.89 -21.95 2.41
N ILE A 191 -22.80 -22.80 1.39
CA ILE A 191 -22.71 -24.25 1.54
C ILE A 191 -21.40 -24.70 0.89
N ILE A 192 -20.61 -25.50 1.58
CA ILE A 192 -19.36 -26.06 1.06
C ILE A 192 -19.30 -27.57 1.28
N SER A 193 -18.59 -28.27 0.41
CA SER A 193 -18.22 -29.67 0.61
C SER A 193 -16.73 -29.81 0.93
N THR A 194 -16.44 -30.56 1.99
CA THR A 194 -15.08 -30.83 2.46
C THR A 194 -14.74 -32.30 2.28
N THR A 195 -13.46 -32.61 2.06
CA THR A 195 -12.99 -34.01 1.97
C THR A 195 -13.13 -34.71 3.31
N GLY A 196 -13.72 -35.91 3.30
CA GLY A 196 -13.95 -36.72 4.50
C GLY A 196 -14.78 -36.00 5.56
N ASP A 197 -14.25 -35.94 6.78
CA ASP A 197 -14.83 -35.28 7.96
C ASP A 197 -14.09 -33.98 8.34
N LEU A 198 -13.38 -33.39 7.37
CA LEU A 198 -12.62 -32.16 7.56
C LEU A 198 -13.55 -31.01 7.97
N ASP A 199 -13.26 -30.43 9.14
CA ASP A 199 -14.10 -29.46 9.83
C ASP A 199 -13.71 -28.02 9.46
N PRO A 200 -14.55 -27.28 8.70
CA PRO A 200 -14.25 -25.92 8.25
C PRO A 200 -14.24 -24.89 9.40
N ASN A 201 -14.64 -25.26 10.62
CA ASN A 201 -14.46 -24.39 11.79
C ASN A 201 -13.00 -24.31 12.26
N LYS A 202 -12.08 -25.10 11.70
CA LYS A 202 -10.67 -25.13 12.10
C LYS A 202 -9.79 -24.60 10.98
N SER A 203 -8.77 -23.80 11.32
CA SER A 203 -7.78 -23.31 10.34
C SER A 203 -7.02 -24.45 9.65
N THR A 204 -6.90 -25.61 10.30
CA THR A 204 -6.33 -26.83 9.71
C THR A 204 -7.13 -27.38 8.52
N SER A 205 -8.37 -26.92 8.31
CA SER A 205 -9.15 -27.23 7.10
C SER A 205 -8.55 -26.62 5.84
N ARG A 206 -7.79 -25.53 5.97
CA ARG A 206 -7.14 -24.83 4.85
C ARG A 206 -8.12 -24.37 3.76
N ILE A 207 -9.35 -24.06 4.13
CA ILE A 207 -10.36 -23.50 3.21
C ILE A 207 -10.41 -21.99 3.36
N GLY A 208 -10.39 -21.27 2.24
CA GLY A 208 -10.34 -19.81 2.18
C GLY A 208 -11.40 -19.21 1.26
N PHE A 209 -11.96 -18.06 1.64
CA PHE A 209 -12.86 -17.24 0.84
C PHE A 209 -12.01 -16.21 0.12
N ILE A 210 -11.92 -16.33 -1.21
CA ILE A 210 -10.94 -15.60 -2.01
C ILE A 210 -11.35 -14.14 -2.16
N TYR A 211 -10.45 -13.23 -1.79
CA TYR A 211 -10.66 -11.80 -2.05
C TYR A 211 -10.50 -11.49 -3.54
N PRO A 212 -11.25 -10.53 -4.10
CA PRO A 212 -11.22 -10.18 -5.52
C PRO A 212 -9.81 -9.88 -6.04
N TRP A 213 -8.95 -9.30 -5.21
CA TRP A 213 -7.59 -8.95 -5.62
C TRP A 213 -6.62 -10.13 -5.72
N ALA A 214 -6.98 -11.31 -5.22
CA ALA A 214 -6.12 -12.48 -5.26
C ALA A 214 -6.34 -13.38 -6.49
N LEU A 215 -7.43 -13.19 -7.24
CA LEU A 215 -7.60 -13.79 -8.57
C LEU A 215 -7.12 -12.81 -9.64
N ARG A 216 -6.16 -13.24 -10.45
CA ARG A 216 -5.61 -12.44 -11.56
C ARG A 216 -5.61 -13.25 -12.85
N PRO A 217 -5.67 -12.61 -14.03
CA PRO A 217 -5.40 -13.28 -15.29
C PRO A 217 -4.04 -14.01 -15.26
N ASN A 218 -4.03 -15.23 -15.78
CA ASN A 218 -2.87 -16.12 -15.72
C ASN A 218 -1.75 -15.63 -16.65
N LEU A 219 -0.49 -15.85 -16.26
CA LEU A 219 0.66 -15.54 -17.09
C LEU A 219 0.66 -16.41 -18.37
N ILE A 220 0.91 -15.78 -19.52
CA ILE A 220 1.25 -16.46 -20.77
C ILE A 220 2.78 -16.43 -20.97
N SER A 221 3.39 -15.25 -20.86
CA SER A 221 4.83 -15.05 -21.05
C SER A 221 5.37 -13.79 -20.40
N ARG A 222 6.65 -13.84 -20.00
CA ARG A 222 7.45 -12.66 -19.62
C ARG A 222 8.00 -12.00 -20.88
N GLU A 223 7.59 -10.77 -21.15
CA GLU A 223 8.14 -9.93 -22.21
C GLU A 223 9.23 -9.00 -21.69
N ASP A 224 9.94 -8.30 -22.59
CA ASP A 224 11.04 -7.39 -22.24
C ASP A 224 10.61 -6.24 -21.32
N GLN A 225 9.34 -5.80 -21.42
CA GLN A 225 8.83 -4.65 -20.69
C GLN A 225 7.77 -5.02 -19.65
N PHE A 226 6.93 -6.03 -19.88
CA PHE A 226 5.80 -6.36 -19.02
C PHE A 226 5.49 -7.87 -19.09
N ASP A 227 4.60 -8.34 -18.22
CA ASP A 227 4.05 -9.70 -18.30
C ASP A 227 2.79 -9.74 -19.16
N TYR A 228 2.76 -10.67 -20.13
CA TYR A 228 1.62 -10.87 -21.00
C TYR A 228 0.66 -11.88 -20.38
N TYR A 229 -0.56 -11.42 -20.06
CA TYR A 229 -1.58 -12.20 -19.38
C TYR A 229 -2.69 -12.72 -20.31
N ASP A 230 -3.38 -13.77 -19.88
CA ASP A 230 -4.46 -14.43 -20.62
C ASP A 230 -5.82 -13.73 -20.41
N TYR A 231 -6.01 -12.62 -21.15
CA TYR A 231 -7.26 -11.84 -21.21
C TYR A 231 -8.31 -12.45 -22.16
N GLY A 232 -8.34 -13.77 -22.28
CA GLY A 232 -9.37 -14.46 -23.06
C GLY A 232 -9.36 -14.14 -24.57
N LYS A 233 -10.53 -14.29 -25.19
CA LYS A 233 -10.71 -14.15 -26.64
C LYS A 233 -11.00 -12.73 -27.07
N ASP A 234 -11.70 -11.97 -26.23
CA ASP A 234 -12.01 -10.56 -26.52
C ASP A 234 -10.82 -9.63 -26.28
N GLN A 235 -9.78 -10.15 -25.60
CA GLN A 235 -8.56 -9.46 -25.19
C GLN A 235 -8.82 -8.32 -24.21
N GLU A 236 -9.98 -8.34 -23.54
CA GLU A 236 -10.39 -7.34 -22.57
C GLU A 236 -10.12 -7.81 -21.15
N GLU A 237 -9.37 -7.02 -20.38
CA GLU A 237 -9.04 -7.42 -19.01
C GLU A 237 -10.27 -7.42 -18.07
N TRP A 238 -10.21 -8.29 -17.06
CA TRP A 238 -11.20 -8.47 -16.02
C TRP A 238 -12.58 -8.85 -16.56
N THR A 239 -12.60 -9.70 -17.59
CA THR A 239 -13.83 -10.22 -18.19
C THR A 239 -14.05 -11.69 -17.82
N ALA A 240 -15.19 -12.24 -18.24
CA ALA A 240 -15.60 -13.59 -17.88
C ALA A 240 -14.89 -14.68 -18.69
N ASP A 241 -14.25 -14.34 -19.83
CA ASP A 241 -13.47 -15.28 -20.63
C ASP A 241 -11.96 -15.22 -20.37
N ASP A 242 -11.51 -14.34 -19.48
CA ASP A 242 -10.16 -14.36 -18.92
C ASP A 242 -9.89 -15.70 -18.24
N LYS A 243 -8.65 -16.17 -18.38
CA LYS A 243 -8.19 -17.35 -17.65
C LYS A 243 -7.55 -16.92 -16.35
N TYR A 244 -8.31 -16.95 -15.27
CA TYR A 244 -7.79 -16.59 -13.95
C TYR A 244 -6.90 -17.67 -13.32
N PHE A 245 -6.06 -17.20 -12.41
CA PHE A 245 -5.23 -17.98 -11.51
C PHE A 245 -5.25 -17.33 -10.13
N TYR A 246 -5.13 -18.12 -9.07
CA TYR A 246 -5.08 -17.63 -7.69
C TYR A 246 -3.65 -17.31 -7.29
N PHE A 247 -3.36 -16.02 -7.09
CA PHE A 247 -2.02 -15.51 -6.79
C PHE A 247 -1.68 -15.49 -5.29
N GLY A 248 -2.67 -15.62 -4.41
CA GLY A 248 -2.41 -15.65 -2.97
C GLY A 248 -2.37 -14.29 -2.30
N ALA A 249 -1.82 -14.28 -1.07
CA ALA A 249 -1.46 -13.06 -0.38
C ALA A 249 -0.31 -12.36 -1.12
N ASN A 250 -0.18 -11.05 -0.93
CA ASN A 250 0.87 -10.27 -1.57
C ASN A 250 1.53 -9.34 -0.56
N THR A 251 2.83 -9.13 -0.71
CA THR A 251 3.61 -8.14 0.05
C THR A 251 4.53 -7.44 -0.92
N ALA A 252 4.45 -6.12 -1.00
CA ALA A 252 5.36 -5.30 -1.80
C ALA A 252 6.51 -4.77 -0.94
N GLU A 253 7.74 -4.98 -1.42
CA GLU A 253 8.97 -4.66 -0.69
C GLU A 253 10.16 -4.28 -1.61
N SER A 254 11.24 -3.76 -0.99
CA SER A 254 12.48 -3.36 -1.68
C SER A 254 13.79 -3.81 -1.07
N CYS A 255 13.77 -4.63 -0.02
CA CYS A 255 14.98 -5.22 0.56
C CYS A 255 15.86 -5.86 -0.52
N LEU A 256 15.29 -6.58 -1.48
CA LEU A 256 16.09 -7.31 -2.47
C LEU A 256 16.66 -6.46 -3.62
N THR A 257 16.63 -5.12 -3.54
CA THR A 257 17.19 -4.24 -4.59
C THR A 257 18.69 -4.38 -4.80
N TYR A 258 19.43 -4.89 -3.81
CA TYR A 258 20.86 -5.18 -3.94
C TYR A 258 21.15 -6.41 -4.82
N TYR A 259 20.16 -7.28 -5.07
CA TYR A 259 20.34 -8.44 -5.94
C TYR A 259 20.40 -8.01 -7.41
N ASN A 260 21.31 -8.60 -8.20
CA ASN A 260 21.39 -8.30 -9.63
C ASN A 260 20.41 -9.18 -10.43
N PRO A 261 19.50 -8.58 -11.21
CA PRO A 261 19.38 -7.15 -11.50
C PRO A 261 18.59 -6.35 -10.45
N SER A 262 19.06 -5.14 -10.15
CA SER A 262 18.49 -4.25 -9.11
C SER A 262 17.09 -3.68 -9.41
N TYR A 263 16.52 -4.08 -10.54
CA TYR A 263 15.14 -3.78 -10.92
C TYR A 263 14.16 -4.88 -10.49
N ASN A 264 14.64 -5.99 -9.92
CA ASN A 264 13.81 -7.08 -9.38
C ASN A 264 13.33 -6.72 -7.96
N THR A 265 12.44 -5.74 -7.87
CA THR A 265 11.82 -5.28 -6.62
C THR A 265 10.40 -4.84 -6.92
N ASP A 266 9.54 -4.87 -5.91
CA ASP A 266 8.14 -4.49 -6.06
C ASP A 266 7.97 -2.98 -6.16
N TRP A 267 8.61 -2.25 -5.24
CA TRP A 267 8.55 -0.79 -5.28
C TRP A 267 9.50 -0.22 -6.32
N GLN A 268 8.95 0.69 -7.11
CA GLN A 268 9.71 1.46 -8.08
C GLN A 268 9.37 2.92 -7.99
N ALA A 269 10.27 3.77 -8.51
CA ALA A 269 9.98 5.18 -8.68
C ALA A 269 8.70 5.37 -9.50
N THR A 270 7.87 6.31 -9.05
CA THR A 270 6.63 6.65 -9.75
C THR A 270 6.91 7.12 -11.18
N THR A 271 5.95 6.91 -12.08
CA THR A 271 6.11 7.32 -13.48
C THR A 271 6.24 8.84 -13.59
N MET A 272 7.25 9.30 -14.32
CA MET A 272 7.61 10.72 -14.45
C MET A 272 8.02 11.38 -13.13
N ALA A 273 8.55 10.62 -12.16
CA ALA A 273 9.13 11.20 -10.94
C ALA A 273 10.16 12.31 -11.26
N ARG A 274 10.93 12.14 -12.33
CA ARG A 274 11.93 13.13 -12.81
C ARG A 274 11.38 14.49 -13.27
N THR A 275 10.05 14.64 -13.28
CA THR A 275 9.38 15.93 -13.53
C THR A 275 8.41 16.33 -12.41
N ASN A 276 8.09 15.41 -11.50
CA ASN A 276 7.05 15.57 -10.49
C ASN A 276 7.60 15.66 -9.05
N SER A 277 8.63 14.88 -8.73
CA SER A 277 9.26 14.85 -7.39
C SER A 277 10.68 15.40 -7.39
N HIS A 278 11.35 15.42 -8.53
CA HIS A 278 12.70 15.98 -8.69
C HIS A 278 12.92 16.45 -10.13
N ASN A 279 14.11 16.98 -10.42
CA ASN A 279 14.55 17.25 -11.79
C ASN A 279 15.86 16.52 -12.11
N THR A 280 16.27 16.54 -13.37
CA THR A 280 17.54 15.96 -13.85
C THR A 280 18.52 17.03 -14.35
N ASP A 281 18.30 18.29 -13.99
CA ASP A 281 19.18 19.41 -14.38
C ASP A 281 20.44 19.45 -13.51
N VAL A 282 20.37 18.88 -12.30
CA VAL A 282 21.48 18.73 -11.36
C VAL A 282 21.61 17.28 -10.90
N SER A 283 22.83 16.85 -10.65
CA SER A 283 23.18 15.53 -10.14
C SER A 283 23.56 15.55 -8.67
N ALA A 284 23.70 14.37 -8.07
CA ALA A 284 24.25 14.22 -6.73
C ALA A 284 25.66 14.82 -6.60
N GLY A 285 26.52 14.65 -7.61
CA GLY A 285 27.87 15.23 -7.62
C GLY A 285 27.87 16.76 -7.69
N ASP A 286 26.91 17.36 -8.41
CA ASP A 286 26.82 18.83 -8.53
C ASP A 286 26.52 19.52 -7.18
N ILE A 287 25.65 18.92 -6.36
CA ILE A 287 25.24 19.49 -5.06
C ILE A 287 26.11 18.98 -3.91
N PHE A 288 26.39 17.68 -3.86
CA PHE A 288 27.00 17.00 -2.73
C PHE A 288 28.41 16.47 -3.00
N GLY A 289 28.98 16.65 -4.21
CA GLY A 289 30.30 16.10 -4.57
C GLY A 289 31.49 16.64 -3.76
N ASN A 290 31.31 17.72 -3.01
CA ASN A 290 32.33 18.23 -2.07
C ASN A 290 32.15 17.73 -0.64
N THR A 291 31.19 16.85 -0.41
CA THR A 291 30.94 16.22 0.90
C THR A 291 31.55 14.83 0.95
N TYR A 292 31.36 14.10 2.05
CA TYR A 292 31.94 12.76 2.21
C TYR A 292 31.07 11.65 1.57
N VAL A 293 29.85 11.96 1.14
CA VAL A 293 28.85 10.96 0.71
C VAL A 293 28.94 10.60 -0.77
N THR A 294 29.58 11.45 -1.57
CA THR A 294 29.72 11.29 -3.02
C THR A 294 30.84 12.20 -3.53
N ASP A 295 31.20 12.06 -4.80
CA ASP A 295 32.25 12.86 -5.46
C ASP A 295 31.67 13.71 -6.61
N PRO A 296 32.39 14.73 -7.11
CA PRO A 296 31.87 15.65 -8.12
C PRO A 296 31.59 15.02 -9.49
N ALA A 297 32.05 13.79 -9.75
CA ALA A 297 31.78 13.06 -11.00
C ALA A 297 30.51 12.21 -10.91
N ASP A 298 29.84 12.15 -9.75
CA ASP A 298 28.61 11.39 -9.58
C ASP A 298 27.45 12.03 -10.35
N THR A 299 26.98 11.33 -11.38
CA THR A 299 25.91 11.79 -12.28
C THR A 299 24.52 11.31 -11.86
N TYR A 300 24.38 10.63 -10.72
CA TYR A 300 23.11 10.07 -10.31
C TYR A 300 22.07 11.17 -10.04
N PRO A 301 20.80 11.02 -10.48
CA PRO A 301 19.76 12.00 -10.22
C PRO A 301 19.52 12.24 -8.72
N LEU A 302 19.20 13.49 -8.38
CA LEU A 302 19.05 13.93 -7.01
C LEU A 302 17.59 14.31 -6.71
N LEU A 303 17.04 13.77 -5.62
CA LEU A 303 15.70 14.10 -5.13
C LEU A 303 15.58 15.59 -4.75
N ALA A 304 14.35 16.10 -4.67
CA ALA A 304 14.13 17.47 -4.22
C ALA A 304 14.52 17.62 -2.74
N HIS A 305 15.44 18.54 -2.45
CA HIS A 305 15.87 18.91 -1.12
C HIS A 305 15.35 20.31 -0.78
N SER A 306 14.79 20.50 0.42
CA SER A 306 14.24 21.80 0.83
C SER A 306 15.27 22.94 0.81
N GLY A 307 16.52 22.63 1.19
CA GLY A 307 17.63 23.58 1.18
C GLY A 307 18.20 23.90 -0.21
N TYR A 308 17.82 23.16 -1.25
CA TYR A 308 18.39 23.29 -2.60
C TYR A 308 17.30 23.40 -3.66
N GLY A 309 16.74 24.60 -3.84
CA GLY A 309 15.70 24.88 -4.84
C GLY A 309 16.07 24.51 -6.29
N SER A 310 17.36 24.36 -6.61
CA SER A 310 17.84 23.86 -7.90
C SER A 310 17.52 22.40 -8.16
N THR A 311 17.20 21.61 -7.13
CA THR A 311 16.79 20.20 -7.23
C THR A 311 15.29 20.03 -7.46
N TRP A 312 14.53 21.11 -7.36
CA TRP A 312 13.06 21.05 -7.42
C TRP A 312 12.56 20.80 -8.85
N PRO A 313 11.49 20.01 -9.01
CA PRO A 313 10.80 19.90 -10.28
C PRO A 313 10.26 21.25 -10.73
N LYS A 314 10.01 21.37 -12.04
CA LYS A 314 9.51 22.60 -12.67
C LYS A 314 8.18 22.34 -13.33
N LYS A 315 7.24 23.27 -13.20
CA LYS A 315 5.93 23.21 -13.86
C LYS A 315 5.58 24.53 -14.53
N MET A 316 4.75 24.43 -15.56
CA MET A 316 4.20 25.60 -16.23
C MET A 316 3.21 26.30 -15.30
N ASN A 317 3.39 27.60 -15.09
CA ASN A 317 2.44 28.44 -14.40
C ASN A 317 1.50 29.06 -15.43
N ASP A 318 0.24 28.60 -15.45
CA ASP A 318 -0.76 29.04 -16.43
C ASP A 318 -1.07 30.54 -16.37
N MET A 319 -0.83 31.19 -15.23
CA MET A 319 -1.08 32.63 -15.06
C MET A 319 0.05 33.49 -15.62
N THR A 320 1.31 33.06 -15.43
CA THR A 320 2.50 33.82 -15.87
C THR A 320 2.97 33.39 -17.25
N GLY A 321 2.66 32.15 -17.66
CA GLY A 321 3.20 31.51 -18.85
C GLY A 321 4.66 31.08 -18.69
N GLU A 322 5.20 31.09 -17.46
CA GLU A 322 6.59 30.77 -17.17
C GLU A 322 6.73 29.37 -16.55
N ILE A 323 7.88 28.75 -16.76
CA ILE A 323 8.23 27.48 -16.12
C ILE A 323 8.90 27.80 -14.79
N GLU A 324 8.23 27.47 -13.69
CA GLU A 324 8.65 27.82 -12.33
C GLU A 324 8.96 26.55 -11.52
N PRO A 325 10.03 26.57 -10.68
CA PRO A 325 10.30 25.49 -9.75
C PRO A 325 9.21 25.42 -8.67
N PHE A 326 8.89 24.22 -8.20
CA PHE A 326 7.94 24.02 -7.10
C PHE A 326 8.46 22.97 -6.10
N TRP A 327 8.24 23.22 -4.81
CA TRP A 327 8.48 22.22 -3.76
C TRP A 327 7.42 21.11 -3.89
N PRO A 328 7.82 19.83 -4.07
CA PRO A 328 6.88 18.72 -4.19
C PRO A 328 6.44 18.15 -2.84
N GLY A 329 7.19 18.41 -1.77
CA GLY A 329 6.86 17.96 -0.41
C GLY A 329 5.82 18.83 0.30
N TRP A 330 5.68 18.59 1.60
CA TRP A 330 4.77 19.30 2.49
C TRP A 330 5.46 20.51 3.12
N TRP A 331 4.63 21.40 3.66
CA TRP A 331 5.10 22.57 4.41
C TRP A 331 4.92 22.33 5.90
N ALA A 332 5.73 23.00 6.72
CA ALA A 332 5.52 23.02 8.15
C ALA A 332 4.17 23.62 8.51
N GLN A 333 3.57 23.13 9.59
CA GLN A 333 2.25 23.57 10.04
C GLN A 333 2.35 24.48 11.27
N ASP A 334 1.44 25.45 11.38
CA ASP A 334 1.25 26.26 12.58
C ASP A 334 -0.03 25.85 13.30
N TYR A 335 0.08 25.76 14.64
CA TYR A 335 -1.06 25.51 15.50
C TYR A 335 -1.88 26.80 15.65
N ASN A 336 -3.11 26.79 15.15
CA ASN A 336 -4.01 27.93 15.16
C ASN A 336 -5.41 27.56 15.68
N ILE A 337 -5.72 28.02 16.89
CA ILE A 337 -7.01 27.78 17.57
C ILE A 337 -8.22 28.43 16.88
N ASN A 338 -8.01 29.31 15.91
CA ASN A 338 -9.08 30.05 15.24
C ASN A 338 -9.55 29.38 13.94
N LEU A 339 -8.96 28.23 13.58
CA LEU A 339 -9.36 27.49 12.39
C LEU A 339 -10.76 26.89 12.56
N PRO A 340 -11.58 26.85 11.50
CA PRO A 340 -12.89 26.18 11.55
C PRO A 340 -12.72 24.69 11.90
N GLY A 341 -13.55 24.17 12.80
CA GLY A 341 -13.48 22.76 13.23
C GLY A 341 -12.58 22.52 14.44
N CYS A 342 -11.58 23.37 14.65
CA CYS A 342 -10.61 23.22 15.73
C CYS A 342 -11.24 23.15 17.14
N SER A 343 -10.97 22.04 17.82
CA SER A 343 -11.36 21.73 19.20
C SER A 343 -10.44 22.33 20.26
N GLN A 344 -9.49 23.20 19.86
CA GLN A 344 -8.45 23.79 20.72
C GLN A 344 -7.51 22.74 21.32
N SER A 345 -7.29 21.64 20.60
CA SER A 345 -6.35 20.58 20.96
C SER A 345 -5.23 20.49 19.93
N ARG A 346 -3.99 20.25 20.37
CA ARG A 346 -2.88 19.96 19.45
C ARG A 346 -3.02 18.59 18.78
N LYS A 347 -3.87 17.72 19.33
CA LYS A 347 -4.21 16.40 18.77
C LYS A 347 -5.28 16.49 17.68
N ASP A 348 -5.85 17.67 17.47
CA ASP A 348 -6.88 17.89 16.47
C ASP A 348 -6.25 18.40 15.17
N PRO A 349 -6.31 17.63 14.07
CA PRO A 349 -5.76 18.05 12.78
C PRO A 349 -6.41 19.34 12.25
N ASP A 350 -7.66 19.64 12.61
CA ASP A 350 -8.36 20.87 12.19
C ASP A 350 -7.77 22.14 12.85
N CYS A 351 -6.88 21.98 13.84
CA CYS A 351 -6.18 23.08 14.49
C CYS A 351 -4.82 23.41 13.85
N TRP A 352 -4.45 22.77 12.74
CA TRP A 352 -3.17 22.96 12.07
C TRP A 352 -3.36 23.48 10.64
N GLU A 353 -2.58 24.50 10.27
CA GLU A 353 -2.57 25.04 8.91
C GLU A 353 -1.15 25.04 8.34
N ASP A 354 -1.02 24.68 7.05
CA ASP A 354 0.24 24.72 6.32
C ASP A 354 0.77 26.16 6.20
N VAL A 355 2.08 26.33 6.33
CA VAL A 355 2.78 27.61 6.17
C VAL A 355 3.72 27.55 4.96
N PRO A 356 3.23 27.87 3.74
CA PRO A 356 4.05 27.84 2.53
C PRO A 356 5.34 28.66 2.66
N GLY A 357 6.46 28.08 2.25
CA GLY A 357 7.79 28.66 2.37
C GLY A 357 8.51 28.34 3.68
N ARG A 358 7.87 27.64 4.63
CA ARG A 358 8.51 27.13 5.84
C ARG A 358 8.58 25.61 5.80
N PHE A 359 9.79 25.10 5.83
CA PHE A 359 10.13 23.67 5.83
C PHE A 359 9.99 23.06 7.23
N ILE A 360 9.80 21.73 7.28
CA ILE A 360 9.52 20.99 8.51
C ILE A 360 10.81 20.88 9.34
N SER A 361 11.94 20.61 8.69
CA SER A 361 13.25 20.54 9.34
C SER A 361 14.32 21.40 8.67
N ASP A 362 15.57 21.27 9.13
CA ASP A 362 16.73 21.93 8.53
C ASP A 362 17.00 21.42 7.09
N MET A 363 16.64 20.17 6.81
CA MET A 363 16.66 19.57 5.48
C MET A 363 15.59 18.49 5.37
N ASP A 364 14.66 18.74 4.45
CA ASP A 364 13.60 17.82 4.07
C ASP A 364 13.90 17.27 2.68
N VAL A 365 13.61 15.98 2.47
CA VAL A 365 13.75 15.30 1.18
C VAL A 365 12.45 14.58 0.84
N TYR A 366 11.87 14.93 -0.30
CA TYR A 366 10.62 14.32 -0.77
C TYR A 366 10.87 13.17 -1.76
N LEU A 367 10.08 12.10 -1.63
CA LEU A 367 10.12 10.93 -2.50
C LEU A 367 8.73 10.32 -2.69
N GLU A 368 8.54 9.65 -3.83
CA GLU A 368 7.34 8.85 -4.11
C GLU A 368 7.74 7.56 -4.82
N PHE A 369 7.08 6.46 -4.48
CA PHE A 369 7.21 5.16 -5.15
C PHE A 369 5.86 4.43 -5.20
N ASP A 370 5.75 3.46 -6.10
CA ASP A 370 4.57 2.61 -6.25
C ASP A 370 4.92 1.21 -6.74
N ASP A 371 3.95 0.30 -6.69
CA ASP A 371 4.11 -1.13 -6.99
C ASP A 371 3.65 -1.52 -8.41
N ARG A 372 3.47 -0.56 -9.32
CA ARG A 372 2.98 -0.84 -10.68
C ARG A 372 3.85 -1.86 -11.42
N TRP A 373 5.13 -1.94 -11.04
CA TRP A 373 6.15 -2.79 -11.63
C TRP A 373 6.41 -4.06 -10.82
N ALA A 374 5.54 -4.42 -9.86
CA ALA A 374 5.75 -5.53 -8.95
C ALA A 374 5.99 -6.89 -9.63
N HIS A 375 5.46 -7.09 -10.84
CA HIS A 375 5.75 -8.28 -11.62
C HIS A 375 7.26 -8.53 -11.85
N ARG A 376 8.10 -7.50 -11.78
CA ARG A 376 9.57 -7.63 -11.91
C ARG A 376 10.22 -8.32 -10.72
N GLY A 377 9.59 -8.30 -9.54
CA GLY A 377 10.02 -9.06 -8.37
C GLY A 377 9.94 -10.57 -8.59
N ASN A 378 8.98 -11.02 -9.43
CA ASN A 378 8.76 -12.44 -9.67
C ASN A 378 9.83 -13.07 -10.56
N GLN A 379 10.34 -14.22 -10.13
CA GLN A 379 11.09 -15.14 -11.00
C GLN A 379 10.12 -15.93 -11.89
N VAL A 380 10.53 -16.10 -13.15
CA VAL A 380 9.77 -16.84 -14.16
C VAL A 380 10.66 -17.93 -14.73
N ASN A 381 10.20 -19.17 -14.67
CA ASN A 381 10.96 -20.32 -15.14
C ASN A 381 10.98 -20.39 -16.69
N THR A 382 11.71 -21.37 -17.25
CA THR A 382 11.84 -21.53 -18.71
C THR A 382 10.54 -21.90 -19.44
N ASN A 383 9.47 -22.19 -18.71
CA ASN A 383 8.15 -22.53 -19.24
C ASN A 383 7.14 -21.37 -19.13
N ASN A 384 7.59 -20.16 -18.72
CA ASN A 384 6.72 -19.01 -18.42
C ASN A 384 5.74 -19.27 -17.25
N GLU A 385 6.21 -19.93 -16.21
CA GLU A 385 5.46 -20.08 -14.96
C GLU A 385 6.16 -19.29 -13.86
N TYR A 386 5.36 -18.60 -13.06
CA TYR A 386 5.85 -17.91 -11.87
C TYR A 386 6.37 -18.91 -10.82
N GLU A 387 7.53 -18.61 -10.24
CA GLU A 387 8.03 -19.30 -9.05
C GLU A 387 7.56 -18.61 -7.76
N GLN A 388 7.20 -17.33 -7.86
CA GLN A 388 6.52 -16.52 -6.85
C GLN A 388 5.46 -15.65 -7.54
N THR A 389 4.32 -15.45 -6.89
CA THR A 389 3.13 -14.79 -7.47
C THR A 389 2.86 -13.41 -6.86
N GLY A 390 3.88 -12.55 -6.80
CA GLY A 390 3.69 -11.14 -6.46
C GLY A 390 2.89 -10.40 -7.54
N TYR A 391 2.10 -9.40 -7.17
CA TYR A 391 1.28 -8.64 -8.12
C TYR A 391 1.13 -7.17 -7.73
N PRO A 392 0.90 -6.27 -8.71
CA PRO A 392 0.58 -4.88 -8.41
C PRO A 392 -0.75 -4.79 -7.66
N MET A 393 -0.73 -4.10 -6.52
CA MET A 393 -1.88 -3.66 -5.75
C MET A 393 -2.33 -2.26 -6.14
N GLY A 394 -1.52 -1.50 -6.89
CA GLY A 394 -1.85 -0.12 -7.24
C GLY A 394 -1.71 0.82 -6.04
N ILE A 395 -0.75 0.54 -5.16
CA ILE A 395 -0.48 1.38 -3.98
C ILE A 395 0.60 2.39 -4.35
N ARG A 396 0.34 3.67 -4.04
CA ARG A 396 1.36 4.72 -4.05
C ARG A 396 1.73 5.11 -2.64
N VAL A 397 3.02 5.25 -2.42
CA VAL A 397 3.61 5.77 -1.18
C VAL A 397 4.29 7.10 -1.48
N MET A 398 3.88 8.13 -0.75
CA MET A 398 4.52 9.45 -0.76
C MET A 398 5.18 9.64 0.60
N SER A 399 6.42 10.11 0.60
CA SER A 399 7.15 10.30 1.84
C SER A 399 8.01 11.56 1.82
N GLU A 400 8.25 12.11 3.00
CA GLU A 400 9.18 13.19 3.24
C GLU A 400 10.00 12.80 4.45
N ALA A 401 11.31 12.78 4.27
CA ALA A 401 12.25 12.47 5.32
C ALA A 401 12.92 13.75 5.80
N HIS A 402 13.14 13.83 7.11
CA HIS A 402 13.48 15.06 7.82
C HIS A 402 14.75 14.84 8.64
N SER A 403 15.72 15.74 8.48
CA SER A 403 16.93 15.78 9.32
C SER A 403 17.06 17.11 10.03
N TYR A 404 17.55 17.07 11.27
CA TYR A 404 17.59 18.21 12.18
C TYR A 404 19.01 18.44 12.68
N GLY A 405 19.48 19.69 12.68
CA GLY A 405 20.76 20.08 13.28
C GLY A 405 20.65 20.53 14.74
N VAL A 406 19.44 20.58 15.30
CA VAL A 406 19.19 21.03 16.68
C VAL A 406 19.46 19.93 17.71
N SER A 407 20.08 20.28 18.83
CA SER A 407 20.64 19.30 19.78
C SER A 407 19.65 18.31 20.43
N TYR A 408 18.35 18.58 20.39
CA TYR A 408 17.33 17.66 20.92
C TYR A 408 16.76 16.70 19.86
N ALA A 409 17.12 16.88 18.59
CA ALA A 409 16.67 16.06 17.46
C ALA A 409 17.81 15.61 16.53
N GLU A 410 19.05 16.07 16.75
CA GLU A 410 20.21 15.75 15.92
C GLU A 410 20.56 14.25 15.87
N ASP A 411 20.06 13.47 16.82
CA ASP A 411 20.27 12.03 16.93
C ASP A 411 19.13 11.20 16.30
N ILE A 412 18.15 11.84 15.65
CA ILE A 412 16.92 11.19 15.16
C ILE A 412 16.65 11.54 13.70
N LEU A 413 16.30 10.54 12.90
CA LEU A 413 15.73 10.71 11.56
C LEU A 413 14.21 10.53 11.65
N PHE A 414 13.46 11.48 11.11
CA PHE A 414 12.00 11.36 11.01
C PHE A 414 11.60 11.13 9.57
N VAL A 415 10.60 10.28 9.37
CA VAL A 415 10.04 9.99 8.06
C VAL A 415 8.52 10.08 8.18
N THR A 416 7.93 10.98 7.41
CA THR A 416 6.48 11.06 7.25
C THR A 416 6.08 10.23 6.04
N VAL A 417 5.08 9.36 6.18
CA VAL A 417 4.60 8.50 5.09
C VAL A 417 3.10 8.70 4.90
N LYS A 418 2.68 8.87 3.65
CA LYS A 418 1.28 8.84 3.23
C LYS A 418 1.12 7.72 2.21
N VAL A 419 0.11 6.88 2.40
CA VAL A 419 -0.20 5.75 1.52
C VAL A 419 -1.53 6.02 0.85
N ARG A 420 -1.61 5.83 -0.46
CA ARG A 420 -2.83 5.99 -1.23
C ARG A 420 -3.08 4.76 -2.08
N ASN A 421 -4.30 4.25 -1.99
CA ASN A 421 -4.82 3.26 -2.94
C ASN A 421 -5.16 3.97 -4.25
N GLU A 422 -4.40 3.67 -5.30
CA GLU A 422 -4.63 4.13 -6.69
C GLU A 422 -4.98 2.96 -7.61
N SER A 423 -5.42 1.82 -7.07
CA SER A 423 -5.84 0.67 -7.89
C SER A 423 -7.00 1.03 -8.83
N GLY A 424 -7.84 1.98 -8.44
CA GLY A 424 -8.93 2.53 -9.24
C GLY A 424 -8.91 4.05 -9.28
N ASP A 425 -9.86 4.63 -10.01
CA ASP A 425 -10.10 6.07 -9.97
C ASP A 425 -10.41 6.50 -8.53
N TRP A 426 -9.77 7.56 -8.08
CA TRP A 426 -9.74 7.90 -6.66
C TRP A 426 -10.05 9.38 -6.44
N CYS A 427 -10.60 9.66 -5.27
CA CYS A 427 -10.72 10.99 -4.71
C CYS A 427 -10.23 10.94 -3.25
N ALA A 428 -9.24 11.76 -2.93
CA ALA A 428 -8.57 11.71 -1.64
C ALA A 428 -9.50 12.17 -0.51
N GLU A 429 -9.49 11.41 0.57
CA GLU A 429 -10.19 11.68 1.82
C GLU A 429 -9.21 11.46 2.98
N ASP A 430 -9.44 12.14 4.11
CA ASP A 430 -8.67 11.91 5.33
C ASP A 430 -9.19 10.70 6.12
N GLU A 431 -8.62 10.45 7.31
CA GLU A 431 -9.01 9.34 8.18
C GLU A 431 -10.48 9.38 8.66
N TYR A 432 -11.18 10.50 8.49
CA TYR A 432 -12.59 10.66 8.86
C TYR A 432 -13.53 10.64 7.64
N GLY A 433 -13.01 10.35 6.44
CA GLY A 433 -13.78 10.40 5.19
C GLY A 433 -14.07 11.83 4.71
N ILE A 434 -13.30 12.83 5.18
CA ILE A 434 -13.47 14.21 4.74
C ILE A 434 -12.62 14.45 3.48
N PRO A 435 -13.20 15.02 2.40
CA PRO A 435 -12.48 15.33 1.18
C PRO A 435 -11.21 16.17 1.40
N VAL A 436 -10.05 15.65 0.97
CA VAL A 436 -8.81 16.42 0.89
C VAL A 436 -8.88 17.35 -0.32
N ARG A 437 -8.71 18.66 -0.11
CA ARG A 437 -8.92 19.69 -1.13
C ARG A 437 -7.62 20.34 -1.60
N ASP A 438 -7.59 20.69 -2.87
CA ASP A 438 -6.55 21.53 -3.46
C ASP A 438 -6.69 23.00 -3.02
N LYS A 439 -5.73 23.84 -3.42
CA LYS A 439 -5.74 25.29 -3.16
C LYS A 439 -6.97 26.04 -3.71
N ASN A 440 -7.73 25.43 -4.63
CA ASN A 440 -8.94 26.00 -5.22
C ASN A 440 -10.22 25.48 -4.53
N GLY A 441 -10.09 24.61 -3.53
CA GLY A 441 -11.20 23.98 -2.82
C GLY A 441 -11.81 22.78 -3.54
N ASN A 442 -11.21 22.28 -4.61
CA ASN A 442 -11.65 21.05 -5.29
C ASN A 442 -11.08 19.83 -4.57
N GLN A 443 -11.84 18.75 -4.45
CA GLN A 443 -11.29 17.49 -3.94
C GLN A 443 -10.19 17.03 -4.88
N ILE A 444 -9.07 16.59 -4.31
CA ILE A 444 -7.97 16.03 -5.09
C ILE A 444 -8.43 14.66 -5.57
N CYS A 445 -8.57 14.49 -6.88
CA CYS A 445 -8.93 13.23 -7.50
C CYS A 445 -7.93 12.89 -8.61
N GLY A 446 -7.87 11.62 -8.99
CA GLY A 446 -7.04 11.12 -10.06
C GLY A 446 -7.60 9.84 -10.66
N GLU A 447 -7.01 9.43 -11.78
CA GLU A 447 -7.35 8.17 -12.42
C GLU A 447 -6.59 7.00 -11.79
N GLY A 448 -7.15 5.80 -11.93
CA GLY A 448 -6.52 4.55 -11.53
C GLY A 448 -5.17 4.34 -12.22
N MET A 449 -4.27 3.71 -11.49
CA MET A 449 -2.90 3.46 -11.89
C MET A 449 -2.85 2.64 -13.18
N ILE A 450 -2.08 3.14 -14.14
CA ILE A 450 -1.84 2.46 -15.42
C ILE A 450 -0.72 1.44 -15.22
N MET A 451 -1.03 0.18 -15.53
CA MET A 451 -0.11 -0.95 -15.46
C MET A 451 0.91 -0.91 -16.62
N PRO A 452 2.02 -1.67 -16.51
CA PRO A 452 3.06 -1.74 -17.55
C PRO A 452 2.56 -2.11 -18.96
N ASP A 453 1.50 -2.90 -19.06
CA ASP A 453 0.84 -3.30 -20.31
C ASP A 453 -0.25 -2.29 -20.77
N GLY A 454 -0.35 -1.13 -20.11
CA GLY A 454 -1.29 -0.06 -20.46
C GLY A 454 -2.73 -0.29 -19.96
N THR A 455 -2.98 -1.38 -19.24
CA THR A 455 -4.29 -1.67 -18.63
C THR A 455 -4.46 -0.94 -17.29
N LYS A 456 -5.67 -1.02 -16.70
CA LYS A 456 -5.94 -0.58 -15.32
C LYS A 456 -6.41 -1.77 -14.48
N LEU A 457 -6.05 -1.79 -13.19
CA LEU A 457 -6.55 -2.80 -12.27
C LEU A 457 -8.08 -2.75 -12.18
N ASN A 458 -8.72 -3.91 -12.32
CA ASN A 458 -10.17 -4.06 -12.33
C ASN A 458 -10.87 -3.04 -13.25
N ARG A 459 -10.31 -2.80 -14.46
CA ARG A 459 -10.80 -1.83 -15.45
C ARG A 459 -10.93 -0.39 -14.92
N GLY A 460 -10.08 -0.02 -13.96
CA GLY A 460 -10.11 1.27 -13.29
C GLY A 460 -11.11 1.38 -12.14
N LYS A 461 -11.91 0.33 -11.84
CA LYS A 461 -12.68 0.26 -10.58
C LYS A 461 -11.75 0.11 -9.38
N GLY A 462 -10.59 -0.53 -9.57
CA GLY A 462 -9.69 -0.86 -8.47
C GLY A 462 -10.27 -1.88 -7.49
N PHE A 463 -9.71 -1.88 -6.29
CA PHE A 463 -10.09 -2.75 -5.18
C PHE A 463 -10.20 -1.96 -3.88
N ASP A 464 -11.23 -2.25 -3.10
CA ASP A 464 -11.36 -1.80 -1.72
C ASP A 464 -10.70 -2.83 -0.81
N TYR A 465 -9.38 -2.69 -0.62
CA TYR A 465 -8.60 -3.66 0.13
C TYR A 465 -9.03 -3.77 1.60
N ALA A 466 -9.16 -5.02 2.07
CA ALA A 466 -9.42 -5.34 3.47
C ALA A 466 -8.23 -6.11 4.07
N GLY A 467 -7.94 -5.86 5.35
CA GLY A 467 -6.83 -6.51 6.05
C GLY A 467 -5.43 -6.06 5.59
N VAL A 468 -5.32 -4.84 5.03
CA VAL A 468 -4.04 -4.26 4.63
C VAL A 468 -3.13 -4.15 5.86
N SER A 469 -1.91 -4.66 5.72
CA SER A 469 -0.84 -4.49 6.71
C SER A 469 0.21 -3.54 6.15
N LEU A 470 0.54 -2.50 6.90
CA LEU A 470 1.60 -1.55 6.56
C LEU A 470 2.68 -1.61 7.61
N GLY A 471 3.94 -1.51 7.20
CA GLY A 471 5.04 -1.57 8.14
C GLY A 471 6.37 -1.26 7.50
N PHE A 472 7.43 -1.52 8.26
CA PHE A 472 8.79 -1.42 7.76
C PHE A 472 9.50 -2.73 8.02
N TRP A 473 10.22 -3.22 7.02
CA TRP A 473 11.23 -4.23 7.23
C TRP A 473 12.50 -3.53 7.72
N ASN A 474 13.12 -4.11 8.74
CA ASN A 474 14.36 -3.60 9.32
C ASN A 474 15.26 -4.80 9.59
N ASP A 475 16.45 -4.82 8.99
CA ASP A 475 17.42 -5.87 9.26
C ASP A 475 18.00 -5.71 10.68
N GLY A 476 18.14 -6.82 11.39
CA GLY A 476 18.63 -6.85 12.77
C GLY A 476 20.14 -6.71 12.92
N VAL A 477 20.86 -6.17 11.93
CA VAL A 477 22.32 -6.04 11.93
C VAL A 477 22.73 -4.61 12.31
N ILE A 478 23.68 -4.49 13.24
CA ILE A 478 24.27 -3.21 13.66
C ILE A 478 25.75 -3.12 13.23
N LEU A 479 26.27 -1.89 13.21
CA LEU A 479 27.66 -1.59 12.86
C LEU A 479 28.15 -2.20 11.53
N THR A 480 27.37 -2.01 10.47
CA THR A 480 27.64 -2.60 9.14
C THR A 480 28.87 -2.00 8.47
N SER A 481 29.16 -0.73 8.75
CA SER A 481 30.29 0.02 8.18
C SER A 481 30.64 1.26 9.01
N ASP A 482 31.75 1.92 8.69
CA ASP A 482 31.89 3.33 9.01
C ASP A 482 30.99 4.20 8.10
N LYS A 483 30.80 5.47 8.43
CA LYS A 483 29.96 6.39 7.64
C LYS A 483 30.41 6.58 6.18
N HIS A 484 31.60 6.11 5.82
CA HIS A 484 32.17 6.15 4.47
C HIS A 484 31.95 4.84 3.70
N GLY A 485 31.29 3.85 4.30
CA GLY A 485 31.01 2.56 3.69
C GLY A 485 32.10 1.50 3.88
N ASN A 486 33.07 1.70 4.78
CA ASN A 486 34.07 0.68 5.08
C ASN A 486 33.50 -0.39 6.03
N SER A 487 33.24 -1.58 5.50
CA SER A 487 32.65 -2.72 6.23
C SER A 487 33.62 -3.50 7.12
N SER A 488 34.82 -2.97 7.41
CA SER A 488 35.80 -3.64 8.30
C SER A 488 35.31 -3.82 9.74
N TYR A 489 34.22 -3.15 10.12
CA TYR A 489 33.61 -3.18 11.45
C TYR A 489 32.42 -4.13 11.56
N TRP A 490 32.00 -4.74 10.45
CA TRP A 490 30.82 -5.60 10.43
C TRP A 490 31.04 -6.88 11.23
N SER A 491 30.25 -7.03 12.30
CA SER A 491 29.95 -8.32 12.94
C SER A 491 28.45 -8.40 13.19
N SER A 492 27.82 -9.52 12.81
CA SER A 492 26.38 -9.74 12.98
C SER A 492 26.03 -11.03 13.73
N ALA A 493 27.03 -11.71 14.29
CA ALA A 493 26.84 -13.04 14.87
C ALA A 493 26.03 -13.01 16.17
N ASP A 494 26.07 -11.90 16.89
CA ASP A 494 25.42 -11.66 18.16
C ASP A 494 24.71 -10.30 18.20
N ASP A 495 24.25 -9.83 17.04
CA ASP A 495 23.28 -8.74 17.00
C ASP A 495 21.90 -9.27 17.34
N TYR A 496 21.17 -8.55 18.20
CA TYR A 496 19.82 -8.90 18.58
C TYR A 496 18.87 -7.74 18.36
N MET A 497 17.63 -8.10 18.06
CA MET A 497 16.49 -7.21 18.12
C MET A 497 15.64 -7.53 19.34
N LYS A 498 15.21 -6.50 20.06
CA LYS A 498 14.28 -6.59 21.18
C LYS A 498 13.18 -5.56 21.03
N TYR A 499 11.96 -5.98 21.30
CA TYR A 499 10.84 -5.06 21.45
C TYR A 499 10.84 -4.44 22.86
N TYR A 500 10.79 -3.12 22.94
CA TYR A 500 10.68 -2.35 24.17
C TYR A 500 9.42 -1.50 24.11
N TRP A 501 8.62 -1.54 25.17
CA TRP A 501 7.49 -0.63 25.31
C TRP A 501 7.35 -0.16 26.75
N GLU A 502 6.86 1.06 26.93
CA GLU A 502 6.61 1.65 28.25
C GLU A 502 5.51 2.69 28.18
N ILE A 503 4.65 2.69 29.20
CA ILE A 503 3.65 3.73 29.41
C ILE A 503 4.13 4.63 30.54
N PHE A 504 4.14 5.94 30.29
CA PHE A 504 4.47 6.95 31.29
C PHE A 504 3.60 8.18 31.12
N GLU A 505 3.60 9.06 32.12
CA GLU A 505 2.77 10.28 32.12
C GLU A 505 3.66 11.52 32.06
N VAL A 506 3.43 12.37 31.06
CA VAL A 506 4.10 13.67 30.91
C VAL A 506 3.02 14.74 30.79
N ASN A 507 3.07 15.78 31.62
CA ASN A 507 2.09 16.87 31.61
C ASN A 507 0.63 16.41 31.71
N ASN A 508 0.34 15.40 32.52
CA ASN A 508 -0.96 14.75 32.67
C ASN A 508 -1.48 14.07 31.39
N GLU A 509 -0.61 13.78 30.44
CA GLU A 509 -0.91 12.96 29.27
C GLU A 509 -0.19 11.62 29.37
N ARG A 510 -0.95 10.54 29.18
CA ARG A 510 -0.41 9.19 29.05
C ARG A 510 0.28 9.08 27.69
N MET A 511 1.57 8.76 27.70
CA MET A 511 2.41 8.50 26.54
C MET A 511 2.74 7.01 26.47
N LEU A 512 2.82 6.48 25.25
CA LEU A 512 3.31 5.13 24.96
C LEU A 512 4.58 5.26 24.13
N ILE A 513 5.67 4.65 24.60
CA ILE A 513 6.82 4.33 23.76
C ILE A 513 6.68 2.87 23.36
N SER A 514 6.92 2.58 22.09
CA SER A 514 6.91 1.24 21.50
C SER A 514 7.99 1.20 20.43
N MET A 515 9.14 0.62 20.76
CA MET A 515 10.35 0.65 19.95
C MET A 515 10.83 -0.77 19.64
N ALA A 516 11.20 -0.99 18.38
CA ALA A 516 12.10 -2.09 18.02
C ALA A 516 13.54 -1.60 18.24
N MET A 517 14.23 -2.16 19.23
CA MET A 517 15.62 -1.85 19.55
C MET A 517 16.55 -2.90 18.95
N ILE A 518 17.66 -2.46 18.36
CA ILE A 518 18.68 -3.30 17.75
C ILE A 518 20.03 -2.96 18.41
N GLY A 519 20.84 -3.98 18.68
CA GLY A 519 22.16 -3.80 19.27
C GLY A 519 23.02 -5.06 19.28
N ASP A 520 24.31 -4.83 19.39
CA ASP A 520 25.30 -5.87 19.65
C ASP A 520 25.15 -6.36 21.10
N TYR A 521 25.09 -7.67 21.29
CA TYR A 521 24.78 -8.26 22.59
C TYR A 521 25.82 -7.93 23.66
N ASP A 522 27.10 -8.05 23.34
CA ASP A 522 28.20 -7.84 24.29
C ASP A 522 28.86 -6.45 24.18
N GLY A 523 28.44 -5.68 23.18
CA GLY A 523 28.89 -4.33 22.85
C GLY A 523 30.19 -4.31 22.06
N TYR A 524 30.60 -5.40 21.40
CA TYR A 524 31.89 -5.51 20.72
C TYR A 524 31.79 -5.96 19.26
N SER A 525 31.72 -4.98 18.36
CA SER A 525 31.72 -5.20 16.91
C SER A 525 33.01 -4.68 16.27
N GLY A 526 34.14 -5.37 16.52
CA GLY A 526 35.49 -4.92 16.08
C GLY A 526 36.03 -3.66 16.78
N ILE A 527 35.15 -2.87 17.38
CA ILE A 527 35.40 -1.74 18.27
C ILE A 527 34.48 -1.86 19.50
N ALA A 528 34.79 -1.15 20.59
CA ALA A 528 34.05 -1.23 21.84
C ALA A 528 32.93 -0.17 21.92
N GLY A 529 31.68 -0.62 22.04
CA GLY A 529 30.47 0.20 22.12
C GLY A 529 29.57 -0.16 23.28
N TYR A 530 28.28 0.20 23.15
CA TYR A 530 27.25 -0.10 24.14
C TYR A 530 26.76 -1.54 24.01
N ALA A 531 26.80 -2.29 25.10
CA ALA A 531 26.25 -3.65 25.15
C ALA A 531 24.73 -3.61 25.29
N MET A 532 24.03 -4.44 24.51
CA MET A 532 22.59 -4.63 24.64
C MET A 532 22.23 -5.54 25.84
N ASN A 533 23.12 -6.47 26.22
CA ASN A 533 22.92 -7.31 27.40
C ASN A 533 22.95 -6.47 28.67
N PRO A 534 21.86 -6.43 29.48
CA PRO A 534 21.83 -5.64 30.72
C PRO A 534 22.84 -6.12 31.77
N ASP A 535 23.29 -7.37 31.69
CA ASP A 535 24.27 -7.95 32.61
C ASP A 535 25.73 -7.74 32.16
N THR A 536 25.95 -7.23 30.94
CA THR A 536 27.28 -6.89 30.43
C THR A 536 27.54 -5.39 30.58
N PRO A 537 28.59 -4.97 31.31
CA PRO A 537 29.02 -3.59 31.26
C PRO A 537 29.47 -3.23 29.84
N SER A 538 28.95 -2.13 29.28
CA SER A 538 29.36 -1.64 27.97
C SER A 538 30.90 -1.55 27.87
N PRO A 539 31.54 -2.28 26.94
CA PRO A 539 32.99 -2.28 26.81
C PRO A 539 33.53 -0.92 26.31
N GLY A 540 32.68 -0.10 25.68
CA GLY A 540 33.02 1.25 25.26
C GLY A 540 31.77 2.10 24.95
N ASN A 541 31.95 3.14 24.14
CA ASN A 541 30.89 4.06 23.74
C ASN A 541 31.08 4.60 22.31
N GLU A 542 31.87 3.90 21.49
CA GLU A 542 32.16 4.31 20.11
C GLU A 542 30.95 4.12 19.20
N PHE A 543 30.11 3.12 19.50
CA PHE A 543 28.82 2.90 18.84
C PHE A 543 27.71 2.58 19.84
N GLY A 544 26.47 2.95 19.49
CA GLY A 544 25.28 2.81 20.33
C GLY A 544 24.28 1.74 19.90
N LEU A 545 23.13 1.73 20.59
CA LEU A 545 21.94 0.98 20.23
C LEU A 545 21.05 1.84 19.34
N VAL A 546 20.34 1.22 18.40
CA VAL A 546 19.37 1.92 17.55
C VAL A 546 17.96 1.48 17.91
N ALA A 547 17.02 2.41 17.79
CA ALA A 547 15.60 2.15 18.02
C ALA A 547 14.78 2.72 16.86
N THR A 548 13.77 1.97 16.42
CA THR A 548 12.75 2.43 15.46
C THR A 548 11.40 2.43 16.14
N GLN A 549 10.60 3.48 15.92
CA GLN A 549 9.25 3.59 16.43
C GLN A 549 8.33 4.24 15.39
N LEU A 550 7.10 3.72 15.29
CA LEU A 550 6.00 4.41 14.63
C LEU A 550 5.43 5.45 15.60
N LEU A 551 5.50 6.73 15.22
CA LEU A 551 5.03 7.85 16.05
C LEU A 551 3.55 8.14 15.84
N ASP A 552 3.08 7.90 14.63
CA ASP A 552 1.69 8.05 14.23
C ASP A 552 1.32 6.81 13.40
N SER A 553 0.21 6.18 13.75
CA SER A 553 -0.35 5.03 13.05
C SER A 553 -1.84 5.24 12.88
N PRO A 554 -2.45 4.74 11.79
CA PRO A 554 -3.90 4.72 11.69
C PRO A 554 -4.52 4.14 12.98
N LYS A 555 -5.68 4.67 13.38
CA LYS A 555 -6.44 4.12 14.52
C LYS A 555 -6.63 2.62 14.31
N ALA A 556 -6.44 1.84 15.37
CA ALA A 556 -6.66 0.41 15.25
C ALA A 556 -8.13 0.18 14.90
N THR A 557 -8.39 -0.67 13.89
CA THR A 557 -9.75 -1.05 13.52
C THR A 557 -10.40 -1.92 14.60
N VAL A 558 -9.57 -2.56 15.43
CA VAL A 558 -9.97 -3.34 16.60
C VAL A 558 -8.99 -3.06 17.76
N PRO A 559 -9.46 -3.09 19.01
CA PRO A 559 -8.58 -3.07 20.17
C PRO A 559 -7.54 -4.20 20.11
N VAL A 560 -6.26 -3.90 20.35
CA VAL A 560 -5.16 -4.89 20.35
C VAL A 560 -4.57 -5.01 21.74
N ASP A 561 -4.52 -6.24 22.23
CA ASP A 561 -3.83 -6.69 23.44
C ASP A 561 -2.57 -7.46 22.99
N LEU A 562 -1.42 -6.81 23.10
CA LEU A 562 -0.16 -7.27 22.51
C LEU A 562 0.39 -8.48 23.27
N ASP A 563 0.26 -8.52 24.59
CA ASP A 563 0.81 -9.58 25.44
C ASP A 563 -0.25 -10.60 25.91
N ARG A 564 -1.50 -10.38 25.52
CA ARG A 564 -2.67 -11.23 25.82
C ARG A 564 -2.93 -11.33 27.32
N ASP A 565 -2.61 -10.28 28.08
CA ASP A 565 -2.87 -10.23 29.52
C ASP A 565 -4.34 -9.87 29.87
N GLY A 566 -5.13 -9.50 28.86
CA GLY A 566 -6.52 -9.08 28.96
C GLY A 566 -6.71 -7.56 29.05
N VAL A 567 -5.64 -6.77 28.96
CA VAL A 567 -5.64 -5.31 28.92
C VAL A 567 -5.36 -4.86 27.49
N ILE A 568 -6.17 -3.93 26.98
CA ILE A 568 -5.95 -3.35 25.66
C ILE A 568 -4.78 -2.36 25.72
N ASP A 569 -3.78 -2.59 24.86
CA ASP A 569 -2.60 -1.74 24.69
C ASP A 569 -2.81 -0.66 23.62
N ILE A 570 -3.41 -1.05 22.49
CA ILE A 570 -3.63 -0.20 21.31
C ILE A 570 -5.13 -0.10 21.04
N PHE A 571 -5.62 1.12 20.83
CA PHE A 571 -7.04 1.45 20.65
C PHE A 571 -7.37 1.94 19.25
#